data_AF-A0A067TG48-F1
#
_entry.id   AF-A0A067TG48-F1
#
_cell.length_a   1.000
_cell.length_b   1.000
_cell.length_c   1.000
_cell.angle_alpha   90.00
_cell.angle_beta   90.00
_cell.angle_gamma   90.00
#
_symmetry.space_group_name_H-M   'P 1'
#
loop_
_entity.id
_entity.type
_entity.pdbx_description
1 polymer ?
#
loop_
_entity_poly.entity_id
_entity_poly.type
_entity_poly.pdbx_seq_one_letter_code
_entity_poly.pdbx_strand_id
1 'polypeptide(L)'
;MDDDSFDTILHWIFRTPLGDAWFKPNEENISAGVYLRVEPGQFRIFPYENSYLVPFEAAVRELNPLVAVKIAYLLFHSSEDATAMYIDLNTRIQILETMSHLGKADKEQCSAFIRDERVLIV
;
A
#
# COMPACT_ATOMS: atom_id res chain seq x y z
N MET A 1 -22.07 -19.69 -1.14
CA MET A 1 -21.06 -19.69 -0.06
C MET A 1 -19.74 -19.55 -0.78
N ASP A 2 -19.43 -18.32 -1.17
CA ASP A 2 -18.46 -17.99 -2.23
C ASP A 2 -17.30 -17.19 -1.61
N ASP A 3 -16.90 -17.57 -0.40
CA ASP A 3 -16.04 -16.76 0.48
C ASP A 3 -14.74 -17.48 0.83
N ASP A 4 -13.96 -17.81 -0.19
CA ASP A 4 -12.62 -18.39 0.02
C ASP A 4 -11.60 -17.94 -1.02
N SER A 5 -12.02 -17.69 -2.27
CA SER A 5 -11.07 -17.36 -3.35
C SER A 5 -10.44 -15.98 -3.20
N PHE A 6 -11.22 -14.95 -2.84
CA PHE A 6 -10.69 -13.59 -2.64
C PHE A 6 -9.86 -13.47 -1.37
N ASP A 7 -10.25 -14.17 -0.30
CA ASP A 7 -9.48 -14.24 0.94
C ASP A 7 -8.14 -14.95 0.71
N THR A 8 -8.13 -16.08 0.00
CA THR A 8 -6.91 -16.77 -0.42
C THR A 8 -6.00 -15.86 -1.24
N ILE A 9 -6.54 -15.07 -2.16
CA ILE A 9 -5.76 -14.10 -2.95
C ILE A 9 -5.20 -12.99 -2.07
N LEU A 10 -5.98 -12.42 -1.14
CA LEU A 10 -5.52 -11.40 -0.20
C LEU A 10 -4.39 -11.92 0.68
N HIS A 11 -4.58 -13.11 1.26
CA HIS A 11 -3.56 -13.78 2.06
C HIS A 11 -2.31 -14.09 1.26
N TRP A 12 -2.45 -14.52 0.00
CA TRP A 12 -1.33 -14.77 -0.89
C TRP A 12 -0.60 -13.49 -1.29
N ILE A 13 -1.30 -12.43 -1.69
CA ILE A 13 -0.73 -11.11 -2.01
C ILE A 13 -0.06 -10.50 -0.79
N PHE A 14 -0.61 -10.68 0.40
CA PHE A 14 0.04 -10.23 1.63
C PHE A 14 1.33 -11.02 1.93
N ARG A 15 1.42 -12.28 1.49
CA ARG A 15 2.60 -13.14 1.70
C ARG A 15 3.69 -12.96 0.65
N THR A 16 3.33 -12.69 -0.60
CA THR A 16 4.23 -12.71 -1.77
C THR A 16 5.32 -11.61 -1.79
N PRO A 17 5.03 -10.32 -1.54
CA PRO A 17 6.04 -9.26 -1.60
C PRO A 17 6.98 -9.27 -0.38
N LEU A 18 6.74 -10.12 0.62
CA LEU A 18 7.40 -10.06 1.92
C LEU A 18 8.41 -11.18 2.22
N GLY A 19 8.44 -12.27 1.43
CA GLY A 19 9.49 -13.32 1.54
C GLY A 19 9.76 -13.85 2.97
N ASP A 20 10.95 -14.42 3.19
CA ASP A 20 11.44 -14.96 4.48
C ASP A 20 11.92 -13.85 5.46
N ALA A 21 12.03 -12.61 4.98
CA ALA A 21 12.51 -11.45 5.73
C ALA A 21 11.38 -10.75 6.50
N TRP A 22 10.64 -11.54 7.28
CA TRP A 22 9.70 -11.05 8.27
C TRP A 22 10.44 -10.16 9.27
N PHE A 23 10.47 -8.86 9.01
CA PHE A 23 10.86 -7.87 9.99
C PHE A 23 9.82 -7.97 11.11
N LYS A 24 10.25 -8.47 12.27
CA LYS A 24 9.39 -8.55 13.45
C LYS A 24 8.69 -7.20 13.63
N PRO A 25 7.35 -7.16 13.71
CA PRO A 25 6.66 -5.96 14.13
C PRO A 25 7.12 -5.69 15.55
N ASN A 26 7.96 -4.68 15.75
CA ASN A 26 7.93 -3.97 17.02
C ASN A 26 6.53 -3.34 17.08
N GLU A 27 5.89 -3.42 18.24
CA GLU A 27 4.47 -3.08 18.50
C GLU A 27 4.07 -1.63 18.13
N GLU A 28 4.97 -0.82 17.59
CA GLU A 28 4.69 0.55 17.17
C GLU A 28 4.96 0.72 15.67
N ASN A 29 3.90 1.06 14.93
CA ASN A 29 3.96 1.73 13.62
C ASN A 29 4.65 0.92 12.50
N ILE A 30 3.97 0.33 11.51
CA ILE A 30 2.90 0.89 10.69
C ILE A 30 2.13 -0.30 10.13
N SER A 31 0.80 -0.31 10.25
CA SER A 31 -0.03 -1.43 9.80
C SER A 31 0.12 -1.64 8.30
N ALA A 32 0.86 -2.69 7.92
CA ALA A 32 0.86 -3.22 6.57
C ALA A 32 -0.53 -3.80 6.26
N GLY A 33 -0.97 -3.69 5.01
CA GLY A 33 -2.27 -4.18 4.62
C GLY A 33 -2.48 -4.25 3.12
N VAL A 34 -3.40 -5.10 2.69
CA VAL A 34 -3.82 -5.25 1.30
C VAL A 34 -5.25 -4.75 1.17
N TYR A 35 -5.51 -4.00 0.11
CA TYR A 35 -6.82 -3.54 -0.29
C TYR A 35 -7.12 -4.10 -1.68
N LEU A 36 -8.23 -4.81 -1.83
CA LEU A 36 -8.64 -5.45 -3.07
C LEU A 36 -10.05 -5.00 -3.44
N ARG A 37 -10.23 -4.53 -4.67
CA ARG A 37 -11.55 -4.22 -5.21
C ARG A 37 -12.18 -5.49 -5.77
N VAL A 38 -13.28 -5.93 -5.18
CA VAL A 38 -14.06 -7.10 -5.64
C VAL A 38 -15.07 -6.67 -6.70
N GLU A 39 -15.76 -5.55 -6.44
CA GLU A 39 -16.74 -4.95 -7.35
C GLU A 39 -16.59 -3.42 -7.32
N PRO A 40 -17.07 -2.67 -8.33
CA PRO A 40 -17.06 -1.21 -8.30
C PRO A 40 -17.80 -0.69 -7.05
N GLY A 41 -17.06 -0.12 -6.09
CA GLY A 41 -17.59 0.37 -4.82
C GLY A 41 -17.55 -0.65 -3.66
N GLN A 42 -17.20 -1.92 -3.93
CA GLN A 42 -17.00 -2.94 -2.90
C GLN A 42 -15.53 -3.34 -2.84
N PHE A 43 -14.96 -3.16 -1.66
CA PHE A 43 -13.56 -3.42 -1.41
C PHE A 43 -13.42 -4.33 -0.18
N ARG A 44 -12.40 -5.18 -0.21
CA ARG A 44 -11.98 -6.01 0.92
C ARG A 44 -10.62 -5.54 1.37
N ILE A 45 -10.44 -5.48 2.69
CA ILE A 45 -9.19 -5.09 3.33
C ILE A 45 -8.68 -6.21 4.21
N PHE A 46 -7.37 -6.40 4.20
CA PHE A 46 -6.67 -7.35 5.06
C PHE A 46 -5.44 -6.67 5.68
N PRO A 47 -5.16 -6.81 6.99
CA PRO A 47 -5.96 -7.50 8.00
C PRO A 47 -7.29 -6.81 8.30
N TYR A 48 -8.31 -7.62 8.64
CA TYR A 48 -9.67 -7.16 8.95
C TYR A 48 -9.70 -6.24 10.19
N GLU A 49 -10.63 -5.27 10.20
CA GLU A 49 -10.94 -4.39 11.33
C GLU A 49 -9.75 -3.60 11.92
N ASN A 50 -8.72 -3.31 11.13
CA ASN A 50 -7.57 -2.55 11.60
C ASN A 50 -7.80 -1.03 11.48
N SER A 51 -7.95 -0.34 12.62
CA SER A 51 -8.17 1.11 12.67
C SER A 51 -7.02 1.94 12.09
N TYR A 52 -5.79 1.43 12.07
CA TYR A 52 -4.64 2.10 11.46
C TYR A 52 -4.67 2.10 9.93
N LEU A 53 -5.53 1.29 9.32
CA LEU A 53 -5.71 1.25 7.87
C LEU A 53 -6.83 2.17 7.37
N VAL A 54 -7.60 2.80 8.26
CA VAL A 54 -8.66 3.76 7.89
C VAL A 54 -8.16 4.88 6.94
N PRO A 55 -7.03 5.56 7.18
CA PRO A 55 -6.56 6.60 6.25
C PRO A 55 -6.09 6.02 4.92
N PHE A 56 -5.52 4.80 4.94
CA PHE A 56 -5.11 4.09 3.74
C PHE A 56 -6.32 3.69 2.89
N GLU A 57 -7.35 3.12 3.51
CA GLU A 57 -8.61 2.77 2.85
C GLU A 57 -9.23 4.01 2.19
N ALA A 58 -9.37 5.12 2.92
CA ALA A 58 -9.99 6.33 2.38
C ALA A 58 -9.26 6.84 1.12
N ALA A 59 -7.93 6.84 1.15
CA ALA A 59 -7.12 7.32 0.04
C ALA A 59 -7.12 6.35 -1.15
N VAL A 60 -7.07 5.03 -0.90
CA VAL A 60 -7.17 4.02 -1.96
C VAL A 60 -8.56 4.03 -2.61
N ARG A 61 -9.63 4.30 -1.85
CA ARG A 61 -10.98 4.46 -2.42
C ARG A 61 -11.08 5.64 -3.38
N GLU A 62 -10.43 6.76 -3.07
CA GLU A 62 -10.34 7.91 -3.97
C GLU A 62 -9.53 7.59 -5.23
N LEU A 63 -8.39 6.90 -5.07
CA LEU A 63 -7.57 6.43 -6.18
C LEU A 63 -8.30 5.38 -7.04
N ASN A 64 -9.16 4.56 -6.43
CA ASN A 64 -9.93 3.48 -7.06
C ASN A 64 -9.09 2.49 -7.91
N PRO A 65 -7.97 1.94 -7.40
CA PRO A 65 -7.20 0.90 -8.10
C PRO A 65 -7.89 -0.47 -8.00
N LEU A 66 -7.40 -1.46 -8.73
CA LEU A 66 -7.86 -2.84 -8.61
C LEU A 66 -7.36 -3.49 -7.31
N VAL A 67 -6.10 -3.26 -6.98
CA VAL A 67 -5.41 -3.74 -5.79
C VAL A 67 -4.46 -2.65 -5.30
N ALA A 68 -4.27 -2.53 -3.99
CA ALA A 68 -3.25 -1.71 -3.37
C ALA A 68 -2.65 -2.42 -2.16
N VAL A 69 -1.34 -2.41 -2.03
CA VAL A 69 -0.59 -3.06 -0.95
C VAL A 69 0.21 -2.02 -0.20
N LYS A 70 -0.08 -1.83 1.09
CA LYS A 70 0.69 -0.99 2.02
C LYS A 70 1.78 -1.82 2.68
N ILE A 71 3.03 -1.46 2.43
CA ILE A 71 4.22 -2.12 2.95
C ILE A 71 5.00 -1.10 3.79
N ALA A 72 5.27 -1.41 5.05
CA ALA A 72 6.17 -0.59 5.87
C ALA A 72 7.59 -0.71 5.32
N TYR A 73 8.21 0.42 4.98
CA TYR A 73 9.57 0.45 4.47
C TYR A 73 10.38 1.42 5.31
N LEU A 74 11.04 0.88 6.34
CA LEU A 74 11.79 1.66 7.34
C LEU A 74 13.20 2.08 6.86
N LEU A 75 13.70 1.47 5.79
CA LEU A 75 15.07 1.68 5.30
C LEU A 75 15.18 2.80 4.26
N PHE A 76 14.07 3.48 3.94
CA PHE A 76 14.06 4.46 2.86
C PHE A 76 14.48 5.84 3.37
N HIS A 77 15.62 6.34 2.88
CA HIS A 77 16.00 7.75 3.05
C HIS A 77 15.85 8.47 1.72
N SER A 78 14.74 9.20 1.57
CA SER A 78 14.57 10.19 0.52
C SER A 78 15.30 11.46 0.89
N SER A 79 15.92 12.13 -0.08
CA SER A 79 16.21 13.56 0.10
C SER A 79 14.88 14.32 0.24
N GLU A 80 14.88 15.39 1.03
CA GLU A 80 13.67 16.14 1.43
C GLU A 80 12.93 16.72 0.20
N ASP A 81 13.67 17.07 -0.85
CA ASP A 81 13.14 17.66 -2.09
C ASP A 81 12.82 16.65 -3.20
N ALA A 82 13.07 15.35 -3.00
CA ALA A 82 12.81 14.37 -4.05
C ALA A 82 11.30 14.16 -4.22
N THR A 83 10.82 14.19 -5.47
CA THR A 83 9.41 14.01 -5.85
C THR A 83 9.12 12.64 -6.48
N ALA A 84 10.16 11.97 -6.97
CA ALA A 84 10.09 10.60 -7.49
C ALA A 84 11.41 9.86 -7.29
N MET A 85 11.33 8.54 -7.17
CA MET A 85 12.46 7.63 -7.33
C MET A 85 12.37 6.91 -8.65
N TYR A 86 13.52 6.70 -9.28
CA TYR A 86 13.64 5.94 -10.52
C TYR A 86 14.29 4.60 -10.17
N ILE A 87 13.53 3.51 -10.30
CA ILE A 87 14.07 2.15 -10.17
C ILE A 87 14.74 1.76 -11.50
N ASP A 88 14.10 2.14 -12.61
CA ASP A 88 14.55 1.90 -13.98
C ASP A 88 14.10 3.05 -14.90
N LEU A 89 14.53 3.04 -16.17
CA LEU A 89 14.14 4.00 -17.21
C LEU A 89 12.62 4.20 -17.33
N ASN A 90 11.84 3.16 -17.06
CA ASN A 90 10.39 3.20 -17.19
C ASN A 90 9.64 2.94 -15.86
N THR A 91 10.35 2.76 -14.76
CA THR A 91 9.74 2.45 -13.46
C THR A 91 10.09 3.52 -12.45
N ARG A 92 9.10 4.34 -12.12
CA ARG A 92 9.20 5.43 -11.15
C ARG A 92 8.27 5.15 -9.97
N ILE A 93 8.77 5.35 -8.76
CA ILE A 93 7.95 5.41 -7.54
C ILE A 93 7.70 6.89 -7.24
N GLN A 94 6.45 7.30 -7.19
CA GLN A 94 6.10 8.67 -6.81
C GLN A 94 6.29 8.87 -5.31
N ILE A 95 6.89 9.97 -4.88
CA ILE A 95 7.03 10.28 -3.45
C ILE A 95 5.93 11.26 -3.06
N LEU A 96 5.18 10.90 -2.05
CA LEU A 96 4.10 11.69 -1.48
C LEU A 96 4.45 11.99 -0.03
N GLU A 97 4.10 13.19 0.43
CA GLU A 97 4.36 13.57 1.82
C GLU A 97 3.43 12.81 2.78
N THR A 98 2.13 12.76 2.48
CA THR A 98 1.10 12.19 3.36
C THR A 98 0.17 11.24 2.61
N MET A 99 -0.47 10.32 3.33
CA MET A 99 -1.45 9.36 2.77
C MET A 99 -2.63 10.06 2.09
N SER A 100 -3.00 11.27 2.51
CA SER A 100 -4.07 12.05 1.90
C SER A 100 -3.77 12.45 0.45
N HIS A 101 -2.50 12.50 0.05
CA HIS A 101 -2.11 12.79 -1.33
C HIS A 101 -2.22 11.56 -2.25
N LEU A 102 -2.37 10.35 -1.70
CA LEU A 102 -2.44 9.11 -2.49
C LEU A 102 -3.65 9.08 -3.42
N GLY A 103 -4.79 9.66 -3.03
CA GLY A 103 -5.97 9.74 -3.89
C GLY A 103 -5.75 10.53 -5.19
N LYS A 104 -4.79 11.47 -5.19
CA LYS A 104 -4.39 12.29 -6.33
C LYS A 104 -3.10 11.79 -7.00
N ALA A 105 -2.59 10.63 -6.58
CA ALA A 105 -1.38 10.06 -7.14
C ALA A 105 -1.57 9.67 -8.60
N ASP A 106 -0.46 9.66 -9.34
CA ASP A 106 -0.46 9.31 -10.75
C ASP A 106 -0.63 7.79 -10.90
N LYS A 107 -1.80 7.38 -11.42
CA LYS A 107 -2.16 5.96 -11.58
C LYS A 107 -1.21 5.21 -12.50
N GLU A 108 -0.57 5.90 -13.43
CA GLU A 108 0.35 5.30 -14.41
C GLU A 108 1.66 4.83 -13.79
N GLN A 109 2.04 5.33 -12.61
CA GLN A 109 3.27 4.90 -11.93
C GLN A 109 3.12 3.57 -11.18
N CYS A 110 1.89 3.16 -10.87
CA CYS A 110 1.58 1.93 -10.13
C CYS A 110 2.32 1.76 -8.78
N SER A 111 2.97 2.81 -8.26
CA SER A 111 3.72 2.75 -7.00
C SER A 111 3.92 4.15 -6.42
N ALA A 112 3.65 4.29 -5.12
CA ALA A 112 3.81 5.54 -4.38
C ALA A 112 4.41 5.31 -2.98
N PHE A 113 5.41 6.10 -2.63
CA PHE A 113 6.04 6.10 -1.30
C PHE A 113 5.50 7.26 -0.46
N ILE A 114 4.96 6.98 0.72
CA ILE A 114 4.48 7.98 1.67
C ILE A 114 5.58 8.28 2.69
N ARG A 115 6.04 9.53 2.75
CA ARG A 115 7.18 9.95 3.56
C ARG A 115 6.89 10.02 5.05
N ASP A 116 5.73 10.58 5.42
CA ASP A 116 5.30 10.72 6.82
C ASP A 116 5.22 9.36 7.53
N GLU A 117 4.56 8.39 6.90
CA GLU A 117 4.38 7.05 7.43
C GLU A 117 5.50 6.06 7.05
N ARG A 118 6.46 6.47 6.19
CA ARG A 118 7.52 5.60 5.64
C ARG A 118 6.98 4.27 5.10
N VAL A 119 5.97 4.36 4.25
CA VAL A 119 5.33 3.20 3.61
C VAL A 119 5.40 3.27 2.11
N LEU A 120 5.53 2.12 1.47
CA LEU A 120 5.36 1.94 0.04
C LEU A 120 3.96 1.40 -0.24
N ILE A 121 3.27 2.02 -1.19
CA ILE A 121 2.01 1.59 -1.75
C ILE A 121 2.26 1.08 -3.16
N VAL A 122 1.83 -0.13 -3.47
CA VAL A 122 1.91 -0.77 -4.80
C VAL A 122 0.53 -1.23 -5.25
#